data_AF-A0A9Q1K524-F1
#
_entry.id   AF-A0A9Q1K524-F1
#
_cell.length_a   1.000
_cell.length_b   1.000
_cell.length_c   1.000
_cell.angle_alpha   90.00
_cell.angle_beta   90.00
_cell.angle_gamma   90.00
#
_symmetry.space_group_name_H-M   'P 1'
#
loop_
_entity.id
_entity.type
_entity.pdbx_description
1 polymer ?
#
loop_
_entity_poly.entity_id
_entity_poly.type
_entity_poly.pdbx_seq_one_letter_code
_entity_poly.pdbx_strand_id
1 'polypeptide(L)'
;MGSVRAETVPLFLLLGALFCSVFPQESRALRHRHERLTNATVLRGRKQMSSCNLFQGRWIFDIDGAPLYDSSSCPFINPEFDCLTYGRPDKQFLQYSWTPDNCPLPRFDGMEFLRRMGGKKIMFVGDSLSLNQWNSLTCMVHASAPQAKYSSVRNSLVYSVTFEEYGVSILLYHTTYLVDIIREPIGRVLKLDSIRGGNAWKDMDVLIFNTWH
;
A
#
# COMPACT_ATOMS: atom_id res chain seq x y z
N MET A 1 32.42 61.03 -46.43
CA MET A 1 32.32 62.06 -45.37
C MET A 1 31.04 61.76 -44.61
N GLY A 2 31.02 60.94 -43.57
CA GLY A 2 31.72 61.11 -42.30
C GLY A 2 30.71 61.62 -41.28
N SER A 3 29.92 60.72 -40.69
CA SER A 3 29.10 61.01 -39.51
C SER A 3 28.68 59.69 -38.85
N VAL A 4 29.29 59.38 -37.70
CA VAL A 4 28.84 58.35 -36.76
C VAL A 4 28.81 59.02 -35.39
N ARG A 5 27.66 58.92 -34.71
CA ARG A 5 27.38 59.47 -33.37
C ARG A 5 27.76 58.45 -32.29
N ALA A 6 28.06 59.01 -31.12
CA ALA A 6 28.45 58.42 -29.82
C ALA A 6 27.54 57.28 -29.33
N GLU A 7 27.87 56.42 -28.35
CA GLU A 7 28.46 56.60 -27.01
C GLU A 7 29.09 55.25 -26.55
N THR A 8 30.09 55.15 -25.67
CA THR A 8 29.95 55.13 -24.18
C THR A 8 31.33 54.84 -23.54
N VAL A 9 31.50 55.31 -22.30
CA VAL A 9 32.72 55.35 -21.47
C VAL A 9 33.05 54.00 -20.78
N PRO A 10 34.33 53.61 -20.61
CA PRO A 10 34.74 52.51 -19.75
C PRO A 10 35.26 53.00 -18.39
N LEU A 11 35.03 52.24 -17.30
CA LEU A 11 35.98 52.21 -16.18
C LEU A 11 35.88 50.87 -15.42
N PHE A 12 36.90 50.03 -15.61
CA PHE A 12 37.16 48.82 -14.84
C PHE A 12 38.00 49.15 -13.59
N LEU A 13 37.61 48.51 -12.47
CA LEU A 13 38.44 47.94 -11.38
C LEU A 13 39.36 48.85 -10.52
N LEU A 14 39.17 48.84 -9.19
CA LEU A 14 39.85 47.93 -8.23
C LEU A 14 39.57 48.29 -6.75
N LEU A 15 39.10 47.29 -5.99
CA LEU A 15 39.49 46.83 -4.64
C LEU A 15 39.72 47.79 -3.44
N GLY A 16 39.18 47.41 -2.28
CA GLY A 16 39.84 47.69 -0.99
C GLY A 16 38.98 47.61 0.27
N ALA A 17 38.86 46.40 0.85
CA ALA A 17 38.59 46.02 2.24
C ALA A 17 38.16 47.06 3.30
N LEU A 18 37.13 46.71 4.09
CA LEU A 18 37.09 46.70 5.57
C LEU A 18 35.63 46.62 6.03
N PHE A 19 35.28 45.60 6.81
CA PHE A 19 34.54 45.68 8.07
C PHE A 19 34.14 44.26 8.51
N CYS A 20 35.05 43.60 9.22
CA CYS A 20 34.69 42.60 10.21
C CYS A 20 34.06 43.34 11.39
N SER A 21 32.77 43.16 11.63
CA SER A 21 32.14 43.49 12.91
C SER A 21 31.66 42.22 13.59
N VAL A 22 32.18 42.06 14.79
CA VAL A 22 31.97 41.00 15.75
C VAL A 22 30.58 41.15 16.37
N PHE A 23 29.77 40.08 16.34
CA PHE A 23 28.69 39.86 17.31
C PHE A 23 28.85 38.44 17.89
N PRO A 24 29.11 38.30 19.21
CA PRO A 24 29.02 37.05 19.92
C PRO A 24 27.66 36.94 20.62
N GLN A 25 27.00 35.77 20.60
CA GLN A 25 26.42 35.08 21.77
C GLN A 25 25.71 33.78 21.36
N GLU A 26 25.79 32.79 22.26
CA GLU A 26 25.54 31.35 22.16
C GLU A 26 24.14 30.89 21.72
N SER A 27 24.09 29.76 21.00
CA SER A 27 23.30 28.62 21.48
C SER A 27 23.82 27.29 20.93
N ARG A 28 23.89 26.33 21.84
CA ARG A 28 24.48 25.01 21.70
C ARG A 28 23.59 24.09 20.84
N ALA A 29 24.25 23.29 20.00
CA ALA A 29 23.90 21.91 19.67
C ALA A 29 22.41 21.56 19.44
N LEU A 30 21.98 21.62 18.17
CA LEU A 30 20.96 20.71 17.64
C LEU A 30 21.64 19.70 16.69
N ARG A 31 22.47 18.83 17.29
CA ARG A 31 22.69 17.50 16.70
C ARG A 31 21.34 16.79 16.78
N HIS A 32 20.60 16.75 15.68
CA HIS A 32 19.47 15.85 15.57
C HIS A 32 19.99 14.42 15.69
N ARG A 33 19.74 13.88 16.88
CA ARG A 33 19.99 12.54 17.38
C ARG A 33 19.36 11.53 16.43
N HIS A 34 20.15 10.94 15.55
CA HIS A 34 19.80 9.70 14.85
C HIS A 34 20.01 8.55 15.85
N GLU A 35 19.05 8.38 16.76
CA GLU A 35 18.99 7.18 17.61
C GLU A 35 18.48 6.01 16.74
N ARG A 36 19.42 5.14 16.34
CA ARG A 36 19.11 3.76 16.00
C ARG A 36 18.44 3.10 17.21
N LEU A 37 17.12 2.93 17.15
CA LEU A 37 16.39 2.00 18.00
C LEU A 37 16.20 0.70 17.23
N THR A 38 17.30 -0.04 17.05
CA THR A 38 17.22 -1.50 17.02
C THR A 38 16.96 -1.95 18.45
N ASN A 39 15.74 -2.42 18.72
CA ASN A 39 15.51 -3.53 19.64
C ASN A 39 14.06 -4.00 19.53
N ALA A 40 13.92 -5.19 18.94
CA ALA A 40 12.75 -6.04 19.04
C ALA A 40 12.33 -6.13 20.52
N THR A 41 11.26 -5.42 20.86
CA THR A 41 10.51 -5.63 22.09
C THR A 41 9.09 -5.94 21.66
N VAL A 42 8.81 -7.24 21.67
CA VAL A 42 7.54 -7.88 21.97
C VAL A 42 6.42 -6.88 22.26
N LEU A 43 5.32 -6.99 21.52
CA LEU A 43 3.99 -6.42 21.80
C LEU A 43 3.48 -6.83 23.20
N ARG A 44 4.14 -6.36 24.25
CA ARG A 44 3.74 -6.45 25.66
C ARG A 44 3.54 -5.04 26.16
N GLY A 45 2.43 -4.49 25.71
CA GLY A 45 1.90 -3.20 26.11
C GLY A 45 0.39 -3.18 25.93
N ARG A 46 -0.33 -4.15 26.52
CA ARG A 46 -1.76 -3.96 26.83
C ARG A 46 -1.85 -2.93 27.96
N LYS A 47 -1.53 -1.67 27.65
CA LYS A 47 -2.22 -0.56 28.29
C LYS A 47 -3.63 -0.63 27.71
N GLN A 48 -4.66 -0.66 28.55
CA GLN A 48 -6.03 -0.42 28.10
C GLN A 48 -6.08 0.99 27.50
N MET A 49 -5.72 1.12 26.22
CA MET A 49 -6.17 2.21 25.40
C MET A 49 -7.68 2.02 25.29
N SER A 50 -8.43 3.11 25.46
CA SER A 50 -9.77 3.22 24.85
C SER A 50 -9.72 2.51 23.50
N SER A 51 -10.61 1.55 23.25
CA SER A 51 -10.50 0.64 22.12
C SER A 51 -10.10 1.41 20.85
N CYS A 52 -8.90 1.12 20.33
CA CYS A 52 -8.40 1.73 19.10
C CYS A 52 -9.35 1.34 17.97
N ASN A 53 -10.23 2.26 17.57
CA ASN A 53 -11.14 2.06 16.46
C ASN A 53 -10.40 2.37 15.16
N LEU A 54 -9.93 1.32 14.47
CA LEU A 54 -9.19 1.44 13.21
C LEU A 54 -10.02 2.06 12.07
N PHE A 55 -11.35 2.09 12.20
CA PHE A 55 -12.27 2.59 11.19
C PHE A 55 -12.65 4.06 11.40
N GLN A 56 -12.19 4.68 12.50
CA GLN A 56 -12.40 6.10 12.77
C GLN A 56 -11.06 6.85 12.72
N GLY A 57 -11.00 7.84 11.85
CA GLY A 57 -9.78 8.55 11.53
C GLY A 57 -9.96 9.46 10.34
N ARG A 58 -8.85 9.76 9.67
CA ARG A 58 -8.83 10.62 8.48
C ARG A 58 -7.79 10.16 7.47
N TRP A 59 -8.04 10.50 6.22
CA TRP A 59 -7.02 10.43 5.17
C TRP A 59 -6.04 11.60 5.36
N ILE A 60 -4.75 11.28 5.36
CA ILE A 60 -3.67 12.26 5.35
C ILE A 60 -2.93 12.15 4.02
N PHE A 61 -2.44 13.29 3.54
CA PHE A 61 -1.58 13.36 2.37
C PHE A 61 -0.12 13.21 2.81
N ASP A 62 0.50 12.09 2.46
CA ASP A 62 1.85 11.72 2.84
C ASP A 62 2.83 12.07 1.71
N ILE A 63 3.36 13.30 1.77
CA ILE A 63 4.23 13.88 0.72
C ILE A 63 5.51 13.05 0.51
N ASP A 64 6.03 12.50 1.61
CA ASP A 64 7.27 11.71 1.62
C ASP A 64 6.98 10.20 1.49
N GLY A 65 5.70 9.82 1.55
CA GLY A 65 5.24 8.44 1.49
C GLY A 65 5.26 7.88 0.07
N ALA A 66 6.16 6.93 -0.18
CA ALA A 66 6.08 6.11 -1.37
C ALA A 66 4.78 5.28 -1.38
N PRO A 67 4.22 4.91 -2.54
CA PRO A 67 3.15 3.90 -2.62
C PRO A 67 3.66 2.55 -2.09
N LEU A 68 2.76 1.69 -1.61
CA LEU A 68 3.14 0.36 -1.11
C LEU A 68 3.59 -0.60 -2.24
N TYR A 69 3.20 -0.30 -3.47
CA TYR A 69 3.65 -0.98 -4.68
C TYR A 69 3.41 -0.08 -5.90
N ASP A 70 4.13 -0.34 -6.99
CA ASP A 70 3.83 0.23 -8.30
C ASP A 70 2.94 -0.75 -9.07
N SER A 71 1.73 -0.33 -9.47
CA SER A 71 0.78 -1.19 -10.17
C SER A 71 1.34 -1.73 -11.48
N SER A 72 2.12 -0.92 -12.21
CA SER A 72 2.71 -1.29 -13.50
C SER A 72 3.77 -2.40 -13.39
N SER A 73 4.31 -2.61 -12.20
CA SER A 73 5.31 -3.65 -11.90
C SER A 73 4.70 -4.96 -11.38
N CYS A 74 3.40 -4.97 -11.05
CA CYS A 74 2.76 -6.13 -10.45
C CYS A 74 2.16 -7.06 -11.53
N PRO A 75 2.60 -8.32 -11.63
CA PRO A 75 2.11 -9.24 -12.66
C PRO A 75 0.68 -9.75 -12.42
N PHE A 76 0.12 -9.49 -11.25
CA PHE A 76 -1.20 -10.01 -10.84
C PHE A 76 -2.32 -9.00 -11.05
N ILE A 77 -1.98 -7.71 -11.22
CA ILE A 77 -3.00 -6.68 -11.25
C ILE A 77 -3.89 -6.84 -12.46
N ASN A 78 -5.19 -6.83 -12.21
CA ASN A 78 -6.20 -6.82 -13.25
C ASN A 78 -6.14 -5.50 -14.04
N PRO A 79 -6.28 -5.54 -15.38
CA PRO A 79 -6.35 -4.34 -16.22
C PRO A 79 -7.35 -3.28 -15.72
N GLU A 80 -8.49 -3.73 -15.20
CA GLU A 80 -9.55 -2.87 -14.68
C GLU A 80 -9.12 -2.02 -13.47
N PHE A 81 -8.03 -2.39 -12.79
CA PHE A 81 -7.49 -1.69 -11.62
C PHE A 81 -6.13 -1.02 -11.86
N ASP A 82 -5.52 -1.15 -13.05
CA ASP A 82 -4.20 -0.59 -13.34
C ASP A 82 -4.28 0.81 -13.96
N CYS A 83 -4.68 1.79 -13.16
CA CYS A 83 -4.86 3.16 -13.65
C CYS A 83 -3.58 3.77 -14.24
N LEU A 84 -2.39 3.37 -13.78
CA LEU A 84 -1.11 3.92 -14.25
C LEU A 84 -0.81 3.46 -15.68
N THR A 85 -0.95 2.16 -15.95
CA THR A 85 -0.76 1.61 -17.30
C THR A 85 -1.81 2.14 -18.27
N TYR A 86 -3.05 2.33 -17.80
CA TYR A 86 -4.16 2.83 -18.62
C TYR A 86 -4.28 4.36 -18.68
N GLY A 87 -3.18 5.08 -18.42
CA GLY A 87 -3.02 6.47 -18.84
C GLY A 87 -3.59 7.52 -17.90
N ARG A 88 -3.90 7.18 -16.64
CA ARG A 88 -4.26 8.19 -15.64
C ARG A 88 -3.07 9.13 -15.37
N PRO A 89 -3.21 10.45 -15.58
CA PRO A 89 -2.07 11.36 -15.52
C PRO A 89 -1.74 11.82 -14.08
N ASP A 90 -2.74 11.94 -13.21
CA ASP A 90 -2.56 12.35 -11.83
C ASP A 90 -2.10 11.18 -10.95
N LYS A 91 -1.05 11.38 -10.14
CA LYS A 91 -0.50 10.36 -9.22
C LYS A 91 -0.74 10.65 -7.74
N GLN A 92 -1.40 11.76 -7.42
CA GLN A 92 -1.62 12.23 -6.05
C GLN A 92 -2.50 11.26 -5.24
N PHE A 93 -3.37 10.49 -5.91
CA PHE A 93 -4.21 9.49 -5.26
C PHE A 93 -3.40 8.37 -4.56
N LEU A 94 -2.15 8.14 -4.99
CA LEU A 94 -1.26 7.14 -4.40
C LEU A 94 -0.57 7.61 -3.12
N GLN A 95 -0.66 8.90 -2.80
CA GLN A 95 0.02 9.54 -1.66
C GLN A 95 -0.89 9.67 -0.43
N TYR A 96 -2.09 9.10 -0.48
CA TYR A 96 -3.01 9.12 0.65
C TYR A 96 -2.80 7.93 1.57
N SER A 97 -2.70 8.19 2.87
CA SER A 97 -2.62 7.18 3.92
C SER A 97 -3.74 7.37 4.95
N TRP A 98 -4.35 6.28 5.41
CA TRP A 98 -5.36 6.33 6.47
C TRP A 98 -4.70 6.37 7.85
N THR A 99 -5.11 7.32 8.69
CA THR A 99 -4.61 7.46 10.07
C THR A 99 -5.78 7.41 11.07
N PRO A 100 -5.87 6.37 11.92
CA PRO A 100 -6.85 6.32 13.00
C PRO A 100 -6.63 7.42 14.05
N ASP A 101 -7.70 7.93 14.67
CA ASP A 101 -7.62 9.07 15.58
C ASP A 101 -6.86 8.77 16.88
N ASN A 102 -7.05 7.58 17.43
CA ASN A 102 -6.66 7.25 18.81
C ASN A 102 -5.48 6.26 18.89
N CYS A 103 -4.87 5.92 17.75
CA CYS A 103 -3.78 4.95 17.69
C CYS A 103 -2.98 5.05 16.39
N PRO A 104 -1.64 4.88 16.46
CA PRO A 104 -0.83 4.77 15.25
C PRO A 104 -1.13 3.44 14.55
N LEU A 105 -1.48 3.50 13.26
CA LEU A 105 -1.51 2.33 12.38
C LEU A 105 -0.12 2.17 11.76
N PRO A 106 0.64 1.09 12.06
CA PRO A 106 1.94 0.88 11.44
C PRO A 106 1.78 0.72 9.92
N ARG A 107 2.74 1.27 9.18
CA ARG A 107 2.85 1.04 7.74
C ARG A 107 3.03 -0.45 7.46
N PHE A 108 2.48 -0.91 6.34
CA PHE A 108 2.61 -2.31 5.94
C PHE A 108 4.09 -2.68 5.71
N ASP A 109 4.53 -3.75 6.37
CA ASP A 109 5.82 -4.39 6.19
C ASP A 109 5.57 -5.79 5.61
N GLY A 110 5.83 -5.97 4.32
CA GLY A 110 5.56 -7.22 3.64
C GLY A 110 6.47 -8.37 4.04
N MET A 111 7.69 -8.09 4.52
CA MET A 111 8.60 -9.13 5.01
C MET A 111 8.13 -9.66 6.36
N GLU A 112 7.71 -8.77 7.25
CA GLU A 112 7.08 -9.15 8.52
C GLU A 112 5.74 -9.86 8.28
N PHE A 113 4.96 -9.43 7.30
CA PHE A 113 3.74 -10.13 6.88
C PHE A 113 4.04 -11.55 6.42
N LEU A 114 4.98 -11.74 5.49
CA LEU A 114 5.39 -13.06 4.98
C LEU A 114 5.89 -13.96 6.11
N ARG A 115 6.68 -13.41 7.05
CA ARG A 115 7.16 -14.15 8.23
C ARG A 115 6.01 -14.61 9.13
N ARG A 116 5.02 -13.76 9.37
CA ARG A 116 3.85 -14.09 10.22
C ARG A 116 2.89 -15.05 9.54
N MET A 117 2.74 -14.94 8.22
CA MET A 117 1.85 -15.76 7.42
C MET A 117 2.53 -17.03 6.89
N GLY A 118 3.80 -17.27 7.22
CA GLY A 118 4.55 -18.43 6.74
C GLY A 118 3.78 -19.74 6.91
N GLY A 119 3.65 -20.48 5.81
CA GLY A 119 2.88 -21.74 5.75
C GLY A 119 1.36 -21.60 5.81
N LYS A 120 0.80 -20.38 5.76
CA LYS A 120 -0.64 -20.12 5.90
C LYS A 120 -1.34 -19.83 4.58
N LYS A 121 -2.65 -20.07 4.58
CA LYS A 121 -3.55 -19.78 3.46
C LYS A 121 -4.54 -18.67 3.83
N ILE A 122 -4.58 -17.63 3.00
CA ILE A 122 -5.47 -16.49 3.13
C ILE A 122 -6.44 -16.54 1.97
N MET A 123 -7.75 -16.46 2.22
CA MET A 123 -8.75 -16.46 1.16
C MET A 123 -9.70 -15.28 1.29
N PHE A 124 -9.73 -14.47 0.23
CA PHE A 124 -10.80 -13.52 -0.03
C PHE A 124 -11.97 -14.27 -0.65
N VAL A 125 -13.18 -14.11 -0.11
CA VAL A 125 -14.39 -14.75 -0.59
C VAL A 125 -15.41 -13.67 -0.90
N GLY A 126 -15.74 -13.50 -2.18
CA GLY A 126 -16.72 -12.50 -2.54
C GLY A 126 -16.65 -11.99 -3.96
N ASP A 127 -17.21 -10.80 -4.12
CA ASP A 127 -17.45 -10.11 -5.39
C ASP A 127 -16.21 -9.39 -5.96
N SER A 128 -16.46 -8.44 -6.87
CA SER A 128 -15.44 -7.62 -7.52
C SER A 128 -14.56 -6.82 -6.54
N LEU A 129 -15.08 -6.42 -5.38
CA LEU A 129 -14.28 -5.74 -4.36
C LEU A 129 -13.33 -6.72 -3.65
N SER A 130 -13.74 -7.97 -3.46
CA SER A 130 -12.83 -9.01 -2.96
C SER A 130 -11.68 -9.26 -3.93
N LEU A 131 -11.97 -9.30 -5.24
CA LEU A 131 -10.94 -9.38 -6.28
C LEU A 131 -9.99 -8.17 -6.22
N ASN A 132 -10.51 -6.96 -6.03
CA ASN A 132 -9.70 -5.76 -5.92
C ASN A 132 -8.77 -5.79 -4.69
N GLN A 133 -9.28 -6.20 -3.53
CA GLN A 133 -8.49 -6.34 -2.31
C GLN A 133 -7.46 -7.48 -2.41
N TRP A 134 -7.83 -8.61 -3.02
CA TRP A 134 -6.91 -9.72 -3.30
C TRP A 134 -5.74 -9.27 -4.19
N ASN A 135 -6.02 -8.51 -5.26
CA ASN A 135 -4.99 -7.93 -6.13
C ASN A 135 -4.07 -7.00 -5.33
N SER A 136 -4.63 -6.10 -4.53
CA SER A 136 -3.85 -5.16 -3.71
C SER A 136 -2.89 -5.88 -2.76
N LEU A 137 -3.38 -6.85 -1.99
CA LEU A 137 -2.52 -7.60 -1.05
C LEU A 137 -1.44 -8.39 -1.79
N THR A 138 -1.80 -9.08 -2.86
CA THR A 138 -0.84 -9.90 -3.63
C THR A 138 0.26 -9.03 -4.24
N CYS A 139 -0.07 -7.85 -4.77
CA CYS A 139 0.91 -6.89 -5.28
C CYS A 139 1.80 -6.30 -4.19
N MET A 140 1.26 -5.96 -3.01
CA MET A 140 2.06 -5.48 -1.87
C MET A 140 3.08 -6.54 -1.40
N VAL A 141 2.67 -7.81 -1.37
CA VAL A 141 3.56 -8.91 -1.00
C VAL A 141 4.64 -9.12 -2.08
N HIS A 142 4.26 -9.13 -3.36
CA HIS A 142 5.22 -9.21 -4.46
C HIS A 142 6.22 -8.07 -4.45
N ALA A 143 5.78 -6.82 -4.25
CA ALA A 143 6.68 -5.67 -4.18
C ALA A 143 7.68 -5.76 -3.01
N SER A 144 7.30 -6.44 -1.93
CA SER A 144 8.17 -6.66 -0.77
C SER A 144 9.20 -7.78 -0.98
N ALA A 145 8.88 -8.75 -1.85
CA ALA A 145 9.75 -9.87 -2.18
C ALA A 145 9.78 -10.15 -3.70
N PRO A 146 10.29 -9.23 -4.53
CA PRO A 146 10.16 -9.29 -5.99
C PRO A 146 10.92 -10.43 -6.65
N GLN A 147 11.86 -11.05 -5.94
CA GLN A 147 12.64 -12.20 -6.42
C GLN A 147 12.11 -13.54 -5.89
N ALA A 148 11.07 -13.51 -5.04
CA ALA A 148 10.48 -14.72 -4.51
C ALA A 148 9.76 -15.47 -5.63
N LYS A 149 10.04 -16.78 -5.73
CA LYS A 149 9.31 -17.64 -6.66
C LYS A 149 7.87 -17.76 -6.22
N TYR A 150 6.96 -17.69 -7.18
CA TYR A 150 5.55 -17.91 -6.96
C TYR A 150 4.96 -18.85 -8.00
N SER A 151 3.94 -19.60 -7.57
CA SER A 151 3.07 -20.36 -8.45
C SER A 151 1.66 -19.79 -8.42
N SER A 152 0.97 -19.87 -9.55
CA SER A 152 -0.40 -19.36 -9.69
C SER A 152 -1.32 -20.41 -10.25
N VAL A 153 -2.51 -20.56 -9.67
CA VAL A 153 -3.57 -21.43 -10.16
C VAL A 153 -4.83 -20.61 -10.36
N ARG A 154 -5.40 -20.65 -11.57
CA ARG A 154 -6.62 -19.94 -11.91
C ARG A 154 -7.63 -20.90 -12.53
N ASN A 155 -8.76 -21.07 -11.88
CA ASN A 155 -9.94 -21.73 -12.42
C ASN A 155 -11.14 -20.78 -12.38
N SER A 156 -12.34 -21.27 -12.70
CA SER A 156 -13.53 -20.42 -12.81
C SER A 156 -13.97 -19.77 -11.50
N LEU A 157 -13.64 -20.37 -10.35
CA LEU A 157 -14.07 -19.90 -9.03
C LEU A 157 -12.91 -19.46 -8.16
N VAL A 158 -11.73 -20.06 -8.33
CA VAL A 158 -10.57 -19.84 -7.47
C VAL A 158 -9.40 -19.30 -8.28
N TYR A 159 -8.83 -18.20 -7.79
CA TYR A 159 -7.54 -17.70 -8.23
C TYR A 159 -6.59 -17.66 -7.03
N SER A 160 -5.45 -18.34 -7.09
CA SER A 160 -4.48 -18.36 -6.01
C SER A 160 -3.08 -18.02 -6.51
N VAL A 161 -2.34 -17.28 -5.69
CA VAL A 161 -0.88 -17.07 -5.82
C VAL A 161 -0.22 -17.61 -4.56
N THR A 162 0.80 -18.44 -4.72
CA THR A 162 1.58 -19.02 -3.61
C THR A 162 3.02 -18.55 -3.71
N PHE A 163 3.51 -17.85 -2.69
CA PHE A 163 4.92 -17.46 -2.55
C PHE A 163 5.69 -18.64 -1.95
N GLU A 164 6.37 -19.40 -2.78
CA GLU A 164 6.84 -20.76 -2.49
C GLU A 164 7.87 -20.80 -1.36
N GLU A 165 8.81 -19.84 -1.36
CA GLU A 165 9.85 -19.71 -0.34
C GLU A 165 9.27 -19.53 1.08
N TYR A 166 8.09 -18.91 1.17
CA TYR A 166 7.43 -18.62 2.44
C TYR A 166 6.28 -19.60 2.75
N GLY A 167 5.88 -20.43 1.78
CA GLY A 167 4.69 -21.27 1.86
C GLY A 167 3.40 -20.47 2.09
N VAL A 168 3.35 -19.19 1.68
CA VAL A 168 2.19 -18.31 1.86
C VAL A 168 1.31 -18.37 0.62
N SER A 169 0.06 -18.75 0.78
CA SER A 169 -0.93 -18.72 -0.32
C SER A 169 -1.96 -17.63 -0.10
N ILE A 170 -2.18 -16.81 -1.13
CA ILE A 170 -3.22 -15.78 -1.17
C ILE A 170 -4.22 -16.16 -2.26
N LEU A 171 -5.45 -16.44 -1.85
CA LEU A 171 -6.51 -16.98 -2.68
C LEU A 171 -7.67 -15.99 -2.78
N LEU A 172 -8.33 -16.01 -3.92
CA LEU A 172 -9.64 -15.44 -4.17
C LEU A 172 -10.58 -16.59 -4.52
N TYR A 173 -11.68 -16.71 -3.78
CA TYR A 173 -12.86 -17.47 -4.15
C TYR A 173 -13.92 -16.48 -4.63
N HIS A 174 -14.09 -16.36 -5.95
CA HIS A 174 -14.99 -15.39 -6.55
C HIS A 174 -16.43 -15.90 -6.50
N THR A 175 -17.27 -15.19 -5.73
CA THR A 175 -18.71 -15.44 -5.64
C THR A 175 -19.43 -14.12 -5.41
N THR A 176 -20.34 -13.75 -6.32
CA THR A 176 -21.07 -12.48 -6.21
C THR A 176 -21.91 -12.42 -4.93
N TYR A 177 -22.55 -13.55 -4.62
CA TYR A 177 -23.36 -13.74 -3.42
C TYR A 177 -22.74 -14.90 -2.64
N LEU A 178 -22.55 -14.75 -1.33
CA LEU A 178 -21.90 -15.79 -0.52
C LEU A 178 -22.71 -17.11 -0.51
N VAL A 179 -24.02 -17.00 -0.71
CA VAL A 179 -24.96 -18.12 -0.80
C VAL A 179 -25.05 -18.67 -2.22
N ASP A 180 -25.54 -19.90 -2.34
CA ASP A 180 -25.67 -20.56 -3.64
C ASP A 180 -26.71 -19.85 -4.53
N ILE A 181 -26.37 -19.68 -5.81
CA ILE A 181 -27.32 -19.26 -6.85
C ILE A 181 -27.81 -20.51 -7.58
N ILE A 182 -29.11 -20.74 -7.58
CA ILE A 182 -29.74 -21.86 -8.28
C ILE A 182 -30.61 -21.36 -9.44
N ARG A 183 -30.92 -22.25 -10.39
CA ARG A 183 -31.89 -21.97 -11.46
C ARG A 183 -33.24 -22.57 -11.08
N GLU A 184 -34.26 -21.73 -11.09
CA GLU A 184 -35.66 -22.06 -10.93
C GLU A 184 -36.46 -21.59 -12.16
N PRO A 185 -37.74 -21.96 -12.33
CA PRO A 185 -38.55 -21.51 -13.48
C PRO A 185 -38.65 -19.98 -13.61
N ILE A 186 -38.54 -19.26 -12.49
CA ILE A 186 -38.56 -17.79 -12.45
C ILE A 186 -37.20 -17.14 -12.76
N GLY A 187 -36.15 -17.93 -12.98
CA GLY A 187 -34.80 -17.48 -13.27
C GLY A 187 -33.77 -17.89 -12.22
N ARG A 188 -32.72 -17.07 -12.06
CA ARG A 188 -31.69 -17.30 -11.04
C ARG A 188 -32.20 -16.81 -9.68
N VAL A 189 -32.13 -17.68 -8.68
CA VAL A 189 -32.61 -17.40 -7.32
C VAL A 189 -31.47 -17.58 -6.33
N LEU A 190 -31.41 -16.69 -5.33
CA LEU A 190 -30.49 -16.82 -4.20
C LEU A 190 -31.08 -17.79 -3.19
N LYS A 191 -30.39 -18.89 -2.93
CA LYS A 191 -30.80 -19.87 -1.92
C LYS A 191 -30.19 -19.52 -0.56
N LEU A 192 -30.89 -18.70 0.22
CA LEU A 192 -30.38 -18.09 1.46
C LEU A 192 -29.98 -19.10 2.56
N ASP A 193 -30.50 -20.32 2.50
CA ASP A 193 -30.22 -21.43 3.42
C ASP A 193 -29.11 -22.37 2.92
N SER A 194 -28.40 -22.01 1.83
CA SER A 194 -27.40 -22.88 1.19
C SER A 194 -26.08 -22.18 0.90
N ILE A 195 -24.98 -22.81 1.31
CA ILE A 195 -23.61 -22.31 1.13
C ILE A 195 -22.66 -23.45 0.74
N ARG A 196 -23.03 -24.24 -0.29
CA ARG A 196 -22.24 -25.43 -0.68
C ARG A 196 -20.82 -25.08 -1.10
N GLY A 197 -20.62 -23.88 -1.67
CA GLY A 197 -19.30 -23.32 -1.96
C GLY A 197 -18.39 -23.21 -0.73
N GLY A 198 -18.97 -23.14 0.47
CA GLY A 198 -18.26 -23.07 1.75
C GLY A 198 -17.32 -24.23 2.03
N ASN A 199 -17.48 -25.37 1.34
CA ASN A 199 -16.53 -26.48 1.44
C ASN A 199 -15.11 -26.10 1.01
N ALA A 200 -14.95 -25.16 0.08
CA ALA A 200 -13.64 -24.69 -0.37
C ALA A 200 -12.90 -23.83 0.68
N TRP A 201 -13.60 -23.35 1.71
CA TRP A 201 -13.06 -22.38 2.68
C TRP A 201 -12.50 -23.05 3.95
N LYS A 202 -12.79 -24.34 4.16
CA LYS A 202 -12.56 -25.05 5.43
C LYS A 202 -11.10 -25.12 5.86
N ASP A 203 -10.17 -25.14 4.91
CA ASP A 203 -8.73 -25.31 5.17
C ASP A 203 -7.95 -23.98 5.14
N MET A 204 -8.64 -22.85 5.26
CA MET A 204 -8.02 -21.52 5.25
C MET A 204 -7.69 -21.05 6.66
N ASP A 205 -6.49 -20.49 6.85
CA ASP A 205 -6.09 -19.87 8.11
C ASP A 205 -6.77 -18.51 8.33
N VAL A 206 -7.02 -17.77 7.24
CA VAL A 206 -7.63 -16.46 7.25
C VAL A 206 -8.69 -16.38 6.15
N LEU A 207 -9.90 -15.98 6.52
CA LEU A 207 -11.02 -15.76 5.60
C LEU A 207 -11.47 -14.30 5.66
N ILE A 208 -11.61 -13.68 4.50
CA ILE A 208 -12.03 -12.29 4.34
C ILE A 208 -13.25 -12.29 3.42
N PHE A 209 -14.43 -12.02 3.97
CA PHE A 209 -15.69 -12.07 3.25
C PHE A 209 -16.13 -10.67 2.79
N ASN A 210 -16.67 -10.58 1.58
CA ASN A 210 -17.40 -9.41 1.11
C ASN A 210 -18.53 -9.83 0.16
N THR A 211 -19.67 -9.16 0.24
CA THR A 211 -20.78 -9.30 -0.71
C THR A 211 -21.62 -8.03 -0.69
N TRP A 212 -21.63 -7.31 -1.81
CA TRP A 212 -22.43 -6.10 -1.96
C TRP A 212 -22.58 -5.66 -3.42
N HIS A 213 -21.50 -5.73 -4.20
CA HIS A 213 -21.38 -5.16 -5.55
C HIS A 213 -21.63 -6.17 -6.67
#